data_AF-A0A7C1T6H1-F1
#
_entry.id   AF-A0A7C1T6H1-F1
#
_cell.length_a   1.000
_cell.length_b   1.000
_cell.length_c   1.000
_cell.angle_alpha   90.00
_cell.angle_beta   90.00
_cell.angle_gamma   90.00
#
_symmetry.space_group_name_H-M   'P 1'
#
loop_
_entity.id
_entity.type
_entity.pdbx_description
1 polymer ?
#
loop_
_entity_poly.entity_id
_entity_poly.type
_entity_poly.pdbx_seq_one_letter_code
_entity_poly.pdbx_strand_id
1 'polypeptide(L)'
;MTKRYLINIGIDIDGCIFDTASEIISRINSRYGLDVKLSDIKSYNIEKYIDIPKDEFNSIVEEVISLPVLTPYPNAVDSILRIRSLVLGPLYFISSRKKKYYDSTYRLIADTFGFGSDDFKLILIGESNNDSINKLPPIKENNISVFIEDRAAIAKKLIDYTDVILIRRPWNEHLSDMSRIIVVDEWPDVFLCVGALINDLTREVITIKDFSEFEARCLIEEYFKIHSGEIVDPSLIQDELGVEIGLACEICEELETDGKVRGVQ
;
A
#
# COMPACT_ATOMS: atom_id res chain seq x y z
N MET A 1 8.22 -19.15 -12.84
CA MET A 1 7.30 -18.00 -12.90
C MET A 1 7.05 -17.53 -11.47
N THR A 2 7.05 -16.22 -11.21
CA THR A 2 6.74 -15.69 -9.87
C THR A 2 5.23 -15.53 -9.76
N LYS A 3 4.61 -16.18 -8.77
CA LYS A 3 3.17 -16.04 -8.50
C LYS A 3 2.88 -14.59 -8.08
N ARG A 4 1.88 -13.98 -8.72
CA ARG A 4 1.37 -12.64 -8.39
C ARG A 4 -0.05 -12.73 -7.87
N TYR A 5 -0.46 -11.75 -7.07
CA TYR A 5 -1.71 -11.75 -6.33
C TYR A 5 -2.53 -10.49 -6.60
N LEU A 6 -3.86 -10.64 -6.65
CA LEU A 6 -4.81 -9.54 -6.75
C LEU A 6 -5.11 -8.99 -5.35
N ILE A 7 -4.15 -8.24 -4.80
CA ILE A 7 -4.23 -7.61 -3.48
C ILE A 7 -3.74 -6.17 -3.58
N ASN A 8 -4.50 -5.23 -3.00
CA ASN A 8 -4.12 -3.83 -2.99
C ASN A 8 -3.38 -3.49 -1.68
N ILE A 9 -2.17 -2.97 -1.82
CA ILE A 9 -1.29 -2.64 -0.70
C ILE A 9 -1.09 -1.13 -0.66
N GLY A 10 -1.33 -0.54 0.52
CA GLY A 10 -1.09 0.86 0.77
C GLY A 10 0.09 1.11 1.70
N ILE A 11 0.84 2.19 1.47
CA ILE A 11 2.07 2.51 2.18
C ILE A 11 2.07 4.00 2.52
N ASP A 12 2.28 4.35 3.79
CA ASP A 12 2.65 5.71 4.16
C ASP A 12 4.04 6.10 3.62
N ILE A 13 4.31 7.40 3.50
CA ILE A 13 5.57 7.93 2.95
C ILE A 13 6.54 8.35 4.05
N ASP A 14 6.12 9.23 4.96
CA ASP A 14 6.98 10.01 5.83
C ASP A 14 7.10 9.34 7.19
N GLY A 15 8.27 8.81 7.53
CA GLY A 15 8.41 7.94 8.70
C GLY A 15 8.23 6.47 8.34
N CYS A 16 7.58 6.12 7.23
CA CYS A 16 7.60 4.75 6.71
C CYS A 16 8.73 4.50 5.71
N ILE A 17 8.72 5.18 4.58
CA ILE A 17 9.68 4.99 3.49
C ILE A 17 10.89 5.87 3.70
N PHE A 18 10.66 7.17 3.89
CA PHE A 18 11.72 8.17 3.99
C PHE A 18 11.93 8.61 5.43
N ASP A 19 13.18 8.78 5.82
CA ASP A 19 13.58 9.25 7.14
C ASP A 19 13.49 10.79 7.24
N THR A 20 12.26 11.29 7.15
CA THR A 20 11.97 12.72 7.27
C THR A 20 12.23 13.26 8.66
N ALA A 21 12.05 12.45 9.70
CA ALA A 21 12.29 12.86 11.08
C ALA A 21 13.77 13.20 11.33
N SER A 22 14.71 12.35 10.87
CA SER A 22 16.13 12.66 10.98
C SER A 22 16.52 13.89 10.18
N GLU A 23 15.95 14.09 8.98
CA GLU A 23 16.23 15.27 8.16
C GLU A 23 15.70 16.56 8.82
N ILE A 24 14.50 16.52 9.42
CA ILE A 24 13.95 17.64 10.21
C ILE A 24 14.87 17.97 11.38
N ILE A 25 15.27 16.97 12.17
CA ILE A 25 16.14 17.15 13.35
C ILE A 25 17.51 17.68 12.93
N SER A 26 18.10 17.15 11.85
CA SER A 26 19.38 17.59 11.31
C SER A 26 19.36 19.09 10.95
N ARG A 27 18.30 19.54 10.28
CA ARG A 27 18.12 20.96 9.92
C ARG A 27 17.93 21.85 11.14
N ILE A 28 17.16 21.39 12.12
CA ILE A 28 16.97 22.10 13.38
C ILE A 28 18.31 22.27 14.12
N ASN A 29 19.05 21.18 14.31
CA ASN A 29 20.36 21.19 14.95
C ASN A 29 21.32 22.14 14.23
N SER A 30 21.37 22.06 12.89
CA SER A 30 22.22 22.94 12.09
C SER A 30 21.82 24.41 12.16
N ARG A 31 20.52 24.73 12.22
CA ARG A 31 20.01 26.12 12.16
C ARG A 31 20.08 26.83 13.52
N TYR A 32 19.87 26.08 14.60
CA TYR A 32 19.76 26.64 15.95
C TYR A 32 20.92 26.26 16.87
N GLY A 33 21.90 25.48 16.38
CA GLY A 33 23.03 25.02 17.20
C GLY A 33 22.60 24.07 18.33
N LEU A 34 21.58 23.26 18.07
CA LEU A 34 21.06 22.26 19.01
C LEU A 34 21.73 20.89 18.78
N ASP A 35 21.57 19.98 19.75
CA ASP A 35 22.01 18.57 19.69
C ASP A 35 20.83 17.62 20.02
N VAL A 36 19.69 17.84 19.37
CA VAL A 36 18.52 16.96 19.50
C VAL A 36 18.82 15.64 18.82
N LYS A 37 18.59 14.51 19.50
CA LYS A 37 18.77 13.18 18.90
C LYS A 37 17.40 12.60 18.55
N LEU A 38 17.35 11.81 17.47
CA LEU A 38 16.12 11.11 17.10
C LEU A 38 15.60 10.20 18.23
N SER A 39 16.51 9.61 19.01
CA SER A 39 16.19 8.81 20.20
C SER A 39 15.41 9.57 21.28
N ASP A 40 15.45 10.90 21.28
CA ASP A 40 14.77 11.74 22.27
C ASP A 40 13.30 11.99 21.89
N ILE A 41 12.91 11.69 20.64
CA ILE A 41 11.57 11.89 20.14
C ILE A 41 10.67 10.73 20.55
N LYS A 42 9.96 10.90 21.67
CA LYS A 42 9.05 9.89 22.24
C LYS A 42 7.59 10.05 21.82
N SER A 43 7.27 10.90 20.85
CA SER A 43 5.92 11.00 20.28
C SER A 43 6.00 11.53 18.85
N TYR A 44 4.99 11.23 18.03
CA TYR A 44 4.97 11.60 16.60
C TYR A 44 5.19 13.10 16.36
N ASN A 45 4.73 13.93 17.30
CA ASN A 45 4.89 15.38 17.28
C ASN A 45 6.30 15.77 17.75
N ILE A 46 7.24 15.87 16.81
CA ILE A 46 8.63 16.25 17.04
C ILE A 46 8.73 17.61 17.76
N GLU A 47 7.86 18.56 17.44
CA GLU A 47 7.85 19.92 17.98
C GLU A 47 7.69 19.98 19.49
N LYS A 48 7.17 18.91 20.13
CA LYS A 48 7.04 18.84 21.59
C LYS A 48 8.38 18.68 22.31
N TYR A 49 9.42 18.28 21.60
CA TYR A 49 10.74 17.99 22.15
C TYR A 49 11.78 19.06 21.79
N ILE A 50 11.36 20.11 21.08
CA ILE A 50 12.25 21.11 20.51
C ILE A 50 11.75 22.50 20.89
N ASP A 51 12.62 23.29 21.50
CA ASP A 51 12.31 24.65 21.92
C ASP A 51 12.58 25.66 20.80
N ILE A 52 11.73 25.63 19.76
CA ILE A 52 11.75 26.62 18.66
C ILE A 52 10.33 27.14 18.37
N PRO A 53 10.18 28.35 17.82
CA PRO A 53 8.87 28.87 17.42
C PRO A 53 8.15 27.93 16.45
N LYS A 54 6.84 27.76 16.64
CA LYS A 54 6.02 26.84 15.82
C LYS A 54 6.11 27.13 14.31
N ASP A 55 6.13 28.40 13.93
CA ASP A 55 6.19 28.79 12.52
C ASP A 55 7.54 28.42 11.88
N GLU A 56 8.62 28.51 12.65
CA GLU A 56 9.95 28.06 12.22
C GLU A 56 10.01 26.54 12.06
N PHE A 57 9.46 25.79 13.03
CA PHE A 57 9.34 24.34 12.93
C PHE A 57 8.55 23.94 11.67
N ASN A 58 7.39 24.56 11.45
CA ASN A 58 6.56 24.31 10.28
C ASN A 58 7.31 24.65 8.98
N SER A 59 8.08 25.73 8.94
CA SER A 59 8.91 26.06 7.77
C SER A 59 9.92 24.96 7.47
N ILE A 60 10.59 24.41 8.51
CA ILE A 60 11.55 23.31 8.33
C ILE A 60 10.85 22.05 7.81
N VAL A 61 9.68 21.69 8.36
CA VAL A 61 8.90 20.55 7.87
C VAL A 61 8.55 20.73 6.39
N GLU A 62 8.08 21.91 6.00
CA GLU A 62 7.71 22.20 4.61
C GLU A 62 8.94 22.20 3.68
N GLU A 63 10.10 22.65 4.15
CA GLU A 63 11.38 22.53 3.43
C GLU A 63 11.73 21.07 3.17
N VAL A 64 11.69 20.22 4.20
CA VAL A 64 12.01 18.78 4.11
C VAL A 64 11.06 18.05 3.16
N ILE A 65 9.75 18.28 3.30
CA ILE A 65 8.73 17.67 2.43
C ILE A 65 8.93 18.06 0.96
N SER A 66 9.49 19.25 0.71
CA SER A 66 9.75 19.76 -0.64
C SER A 66 11.04 19.25 -1.28
N LEU A 67 11.88 18.51 -0.53
CA LEU A 67 13.16 18.04 -1.06
C LEU A 67 12.97 17.08 -2.24
N PRO A 68 13.76 17.23 -3.32
CA PRO A 68 13.68 16.35 -4.48
C PRO A 68 14.26 14.95 -4.18
N VAL A 69 15.07 14.84 -3.13
CA VAL A 69 15.70 13.59 -2.70
C VAL A 69 15.57 13.51 -1.19
N LEU A 70 15.08 12.37 -0.71
CA LEU A 70 15.03 12.03 0.71
C LEU A 70 15.67 10.66 0.91
N THR A 71 16.33 10.48 2.05
CA THR A 71 16.95 9.20 2.40
C THR A 71 15.88 8.19 2.77
N PRO A 72 15.75 7.06 2.05
CA PRO A 72 14.89 5.97 2.49
C PRO A 72 15.46 5.29 3.75
N TYR A 73 14.59 4.73 4.59
CA TYR A 73 15.01 3.84 5.66
C TYR A 73 15.77 2.63 5.09
N PRO A 74 16.69 2.01 5.87
CA PRO A 74 17.42 0.82 5.44
C PRO A 74 16.47 -0.27 4.91
N ASN A 75 16.84 -0.86 3.78
CA ASN A 75 16.11 -1.93 3.11
C ASN A 75 14.67 -1.59 2.64
N ALA A 76 14.21 -0.34 2.79
CA ALA A 76 12.89 0.09 2.32
C ALA A 76 12.73 -0.14 0.81
N VAL A 77 13.72 0.31 0.04
CA VAL A 77 13.70 0.22 -1.43
C VAL A 77 13.61 -1.23 -1.89
N ASP A 78 14.52 -2.10 -1.43
CA ASP A 78 14.51 -3.52 -1.79
C ASP A 78 13.20 -4.20 -1.41
N SER A 79 12.71 -3.97 -0.18
CA SER A 79 11.49 -4.61 0.32
C SER A 79 10.25 -4.18 -0.46
N ILE A 80 10.12 -2.89 -0.79
CA ILE A 80 8.99 -2.36 -1.58
C ILE A 80 9.04 -2.87 -3.02
N LEU A 81 10.23 -2.95 -3.64
CA LEU A 81 10.37 -3.54 -4.99
C LEU A 81 9.98 -5.01 -4.99
N ARG A 82 10.35 -5.76 -3.94
CA ARG A 82 9.93 -7.15 -3.78
C ARG A 82 8.43 -7.27 -3.57
N ILE A 83 7.82 -6.42 -2.73
CA ILE A 83 6.36 -6.36 -2.56
C ILE A 83 5.66 -6.04 -3.89
N ARG A 84 6.13 -5.03 -4.64
CA ARG A 84 5.60 -4.68 -5.97
C ARG A 84 5.58 -5.88 -6.91
N SER A 85 6.62 -6.73 -6.85
CA SER A 85 6.73 -7.92 -7.70
C SER A 85 5.72 -9.03 -7.37
N LEU A 86 5.14 -9.01 -6.15
CA LEU A 86 4.14 -9.99 -5.69
C LEU A 86 2.72 -9.62 -6.07
N VAL A 87 2.44 -8.36 -6.44
CA VAL A 87 1.06 -7.90 -6.68
C VAL A 87 0.82 -7.61 -8.16
N LEU A 88 -0.41 -7.85 -8.62
CA LEU A 88 -0.82 -7.53 -9.99
C LEU A 88 -1.06 -6.02 -10.15
N GLY A 89 -1.81 -5.42 -9.23
CA GLY A 89 -2.16 -3.99 -9.23
C GLY A 89 -1.01 -3.06 -8.83
N PRO A 90 -1.23 -1.74 -8.87
CA PRO A 90 -0.26 -0.75 -8.41
C PRO A 90 -0.13 -0.77 -6.88
N LEU A 91 0.99 -0.30 -6.37
CA LEU A 91 1.11 0.08 -4.96
C LEU A 91 0.45 1.44 -4.71
N TYR A 92 -0.16 1.62 -3.53
CA TYR A 92 -0.84 2.86 -3.17
C TYR A 92 -0.01 3.64 -2.14
N PHE A 93 0.61 4.73 -2.54
CA PHE A 93 1.32 5.61 -1.62
C PHE A 93 0.35 6.66 -1.08
N ILE A 94 0.04 6.61 0.22
CA ILE A 94 -0.99 7.44 0.86
C ILE A 94 -0.35 8.26 1.98
N SER A 95 -0.25 9.58 1.78
CA SER A 95 0.43 10.48 2.72
C SER A 95 -0.41 11.71 3.07
N SER A 96 -0.25 12.17 4.32
CA SER A 96 -0.83 13.43 4.83
C SER A 96 -0.16 14.69 4.26
N ARG A 97 0.86 14.58 3.40
CA ARG A 97 1.41 15.73 2.67
C ARG A 97 0.31 16.53 1.97
N LYS A 98 0.47 17.85 1.94
CA LYS A 98 -0.45 18.78 1.26
C LYS A 98 -0.45 18.53 -0.25
N LYS A 99 -1.61 18.71 -0.90
CA LYS A 99 -1.77 18.53 -2.35
C LYS A 99 -0.80 19.35 -3.22
N LYS A 100 -0.33 20.50 -2.73
CA LYS A 100 0.70 21.31 -3.43
C LYS A 100 2.02 20.57 -3.65
N TYR A 101 2.27 19.48 -2.91
CA TYR A 101 3.46 18.64 -3.02
C TYR A 101 3.27 17.41 -3.91
N TYR A 102 2.17 17.34 -4.66
CA TYR A 102 1.86 16.17 -5.48
C TYR A 102 2.98 15.88 -6.48
N ASP A 103 3.34 16.85 -7.32
CA ASP A 103 4.35 16.63 -8.37
C ASP A 103 5.73 16.30 -7.81
N SER A 104 6.16 16.97 -6.74
CA SER A 104 7.45 16.71 -6.10
C SER A 104 7.48 15.34 -5.43
N THR A 105 6.39 14.95 -4.76
CA THR A 105 6.29 13.63 -4.11
C THR A 105 6.17 12.50 -5.13
N TYR A 106 5.44 12.73 -6.23
CA TYR A 106 5.33 11.77 -7.32
C TYR A 106 6.71 11.49 -7.93
N ARG A 107 7.48 12.53 -8.24
CA ARG A 107 8.84 12.39 -8.78
C ARG A 107 9.77 11.71 -7.78
N LEU A 108 9.71 12.11 -6.51
CA LEU A 108 10.49 11.46 -5.45
C LEU A 108 10.25 9.94 -5.42
N ILE A 109 9.00 9.48 -5.45
CA ILE A 109 8.66 8.06 -5.48
C ILE A 109 9.12 7.42 -6.79
N ALA A 110 8.77 8.00 -7.94
CA ALA A 110 9.13 7.46 -9.25
C ALA A 110 10.65 7.29 -9.40
N ASP A 111 11.43 8.30 -9.02
CA ASP A 111 12.90 8.29 -9.12
C ASP A 111 13.53 7.33 -8.09
N THR A 112 12.96 7.20 -6.89
CA THR A 112 13.47 6.30 -5.84
C THR A 112 13.35 4.82 -6.23
N PHE A 113 12.23 4.44 -6.85
CA PHE A 113 11.94 3.04 -7.16
C PHE A 113 12.09 2.67 -8.63
N GLY A 114 12.32 3.66 -9.52
CA GLY A 114 12.27 3.45 -10.97
C GLY A 114 10.86 3.10 -11.46
N PHE A 115 9.84 3.60 -10.78
CA PHE A 115 8.43 3.28 -11.06
C PHE A 115 7.83 4.11 -12.19
N GLY A 116 7.03 3.46 -13.03
CA GLY A 116 6.14 4.09 -14.00
C GLY A 116 4.73 4.36 -13.43
N SER A 117 3.85 4.91 -14.26
CA SER A 117 2.46 5.21 -13.89
C SER A 117 1.64 3.97 -13.51
N ASP A 118 2.03 2.80 -14.02
CA ASP A 118 1.31 1.53 -13.79
C ASP A 118 1.82 0.81 -12.54
N ASP A 119 2.93 1.28 -11.95
CA ASP A 119 3.52 0.68 -10.75
C ASP A 119 2.90 1.21 -9.47
N PHE A 120 2.41 2.45 -9.48
CA PHE A 120 1.88 3.07 -8.27
C PHE A 120 0.82 4.13 -8.49
N LYS A 121 0.03 4.37 -7.45
CA LYS A 121 -0.88 5.50 -7.31
C LYS A 121 -0.46 6.34 -6.12
N LEU A 122 -0.38 7.66 -6.29
CA LEU A 122 -0.10 8.62 -5.23
C LEU A 122 -1.39 9.29 -4.77
N ILE A 123 -1.65 9.27 -3.46
CA ILE A 123 -2.82 9.90 -2.85
C ILE A 123 -2.34 10.82 -1.73
N LEU A 124 -2.45 12.13 -1.97
CA LEU A 124 -2.15 13.17 -0.99
C LEU A 124 -3.43 13.73 -0.38
N ILE A 125 -3.69 13.35 0.87
CA ILE A 125 -4.92 13.70 1.60
C ILE A 125 -4.83 15.05 2.32
N GLY A 126 -3.61 15.58 2.51
CA GLY A 126 -3.35 16.78 3.30
C GLY A 126 -3.55 16.57 4.81
N GLU A 127 -2.97 17.49 5.59
CA GLU A 127 -3.22 17.58 7.02
C GLU A 127 -4.55 18.31 7.25
N SER A 128 -5.49 17.68 7.96
CA SER A 128 -6.66 18.39 8.49
C SER A 128 -6.34 18.87 9.90
N ASN A 129 -6.80 20.08 10.24
CA ASN A 129 -6.39 20.82 11.43
C ASN A 129 -6.70 20.16 12.79
N ASN A 130 -7.35 19.00 12.86
CA ASN A 130 -7.74 18.44 14.16
C ASN A 130 -7.67 16.93 14.32
N ASP A 131 -7.36 16.13 13.29
CA ASP A 131 -7.19 14.69 13.52
C ASP A 131 -6.71 14.01 12.24
N SER A 132 -5.71 13.14 12.37
CA SER A 132 -5.15 12.26 11.34
C SER A 132 -6.13 11.18 10.82
N ILE A 133 -7.42 11.50 10.73
CA ILE A 133 -8.55 10.66 10.28
C ILE A 133 -8.65 10.55 8.75
N ASN A 134 -7.73 11.17 7.99
CA ASN A 134 -7.95 11.33 6.55
C ASN A 134 -7.39 10.19 5.66
N LYS A 135 -6.81 9.12 6.23
CA LYS A 135 -6.35 7.95 5.45
C LYS A 135 -7.42 6.87 5.24
N LEU A 136 -8.47 6.85 6.07
CA LEU A 136 -9.52 5.84 5.94
C LEU A 136 -10.30 5.91 4.62
N PRO A 137 -10.72 7.11 4.12
CA PRO A 137 -11.42 7.20 2.84
C PRO A 137 -10.65 6.56 1.67
N PRO A 138 -9.38 6.94 1.36
CA PRO A 138 -8.67 6.31 0.25
C PRO A 138 -8.37 4.83 0.49
N ILE A 139 -8.20 4.38 1.73
CA ILE A 139 -8.05 2.96 2.07
C ILE A 139 -9.30 2.18 1.66
N LYS A 140 -10.50 2.68 1.98
CA LYS A 140 -11.77 2.04 1.60
C LYS A 140 -12.05 2.13 0.10
N GLU A 141 -11.90 3.32 -0.48
CA GLU A 141 -12.17 3.58 -1.91
C GLU A 141 -11.32 2.71 -2.84
N ASN A 142 -10.11 2.33 -2.39
CA ASN A 142 -9.18 1.51 -3.16
C ASN A 142 -9.08 0.06 -2.67
N ASN A 143 -9.98 -0.38 -1.78
CA ASN A 143 -10.00 -1.73 -1.22
C ASN A 143 -8.62 -2.19 -0.72
N ILE A 144 -7.90 -1.33 0.00
CA ILE A 144 -6.57 -1.65 0.51
C ILE A 144 -6.69 -2.77 1.56
N SER A 145 -6.10 -3.92 1.27
CA SER A 145 -6.13 -5.10 2.16
C SER A 145 -5.04 -5.05 3.22
N VAL A 146 -3.89 -4.48 2.89
CA VAL A 146 -2.76 -4.31 3.81
C VAL A 146 -2.26 -2.87 3.76
N PHE A 147 -2.12 -2.23 4.92
CA PHE A 147 -1.60 -0.87 5.05
C PHE A 147 -0.35 -0.82 5.94
N ILE A 148 0.71 -0.18 5.46
CA ILE A 148 1.97 0.02 6.18
C ILE A 148 2.05 1.46 6.71
N GLU A 149 2.26 1.61 8.02
CA GLU A 149 2.15 2.88 8.76
C GLU A 149 3.20 2.94 9.89
N ASP A 150 3.62 4.13 10.32
CA ASP A 150 4.48 4.31 11.50
C ASP A 150 3.73 5.04 12.63
N ARG A 151 2.69 5.79 12.31
CA ARG A 151 1.89 6.51 13.30
C ARG A 151 0.88 5.58 13.93
N ALA A 152 1.19 5.10 15.12
CA ALA A 152 0.34 4.22 15.92
C ALA A 152 -1.12 4.69 16.07
N ALA A 153 -1.35 6.01 16.21
CA ALA A 153 -2.70 6.56 16.31
C ALA A 153 -3.52 6.37 15.01
N ILE A 154 -2.87 6.37 13.85
CA ILE A 154 -3.50 6.04 12.57
C ILE A 154 -3.70 4.53 12.50
N ALA A 155 -2.67 3.74 12.80
CA ALA A 155 -2.75 2.28 12.77
C ALA A 155 -3.95 1.76 13.58
N LYS A 156 -4.11 2.21 14.84
CA LYS A 156 -5.24 1.86 15.71
C LYS A 156 -6.61 2.21 15.13
N LYS A 157 -6.72 3.26 14.31
CA LYS A 157 -7.97 3.64 13.65
C LYS A 157 -8.29 2.79 12.41
N LEU A 158 -7.29 2.10 11.85
CA LEU A 158 -7.41 1.34 10.62
C LEU A 158 -7.62 -0.17 10.82
N ILE A 159 -7.32 -0.71 12.01
CA ILE A 159 -7.35 -2.16 12.30
C ILE A 159 -8.69 -2.87 12.07
N ASP A 160 -9.80 -2.14 12.05
CA ASP A 160 -11.13 -2.70 11.80
C ASP A 160 -11.50 -2.72 10.31
N TYR A 161 -10.62 -2.23 9.43
CA TYR A 161 -10.90 -2.05 8.00
C TYR A 161 -9.85 -2.67 7.07
N THR A 162 -8.63 -2.86 7.55
CA THR A 162 -7.50 -3.36 6.76
C THR A 162 -6.47 -3.96 7.71
N ASP A 163 -5.67 -4.92 7.24
CA ASP A 163 -4.53 -5.40 8.01
C ASP A 163 -3.49 -4.28 8.10
N VAL A 164 -3.02 -3.98 9.31
CA VAL A 164 -2.06 -2.90 9.53
C VAL A 164 -0.72 -3.47 9.98
N ILE A 165 0.32 -3.14 9.23
CA ILE A 165 1.71 -3.35 9.61
C ILE A 165 2.26 -2.02 10.13
N LEU A 166 2.52 -1.95 11.44
CA LEU A 166 3.12 -0.80 12.10
C LEU A 166 4.65 -0.99 12.16
N ILE A 167 5.40 -0.14 11.45
CA ILE A 167 6.86 -0.17 11.53
C ILE A 167 7.32 0.63 12.75
N ARG A 168 8.20 0.04 13.57
CA ARG A 168 8.71 0.71 14.77
C ARG A 168 9.56 1.92 14.44
N ARG A 169 9.32 2.99 15.21
CA ARG A 169 10.05 4.24 15.21
C ARG A 169 10.22 4.73 16.64
N PRO A 170 11.19 5.62 16.92
CA PRO A 170 11.41 6.13 18.28
C PRO A 170 10.15 6.70 18.95
N TRP A 171 9.24 7.27 18.15
CA TRP A 171 7.98 7.83 18.63
C TRP A 171 6.86 6.83 18.92
N ASN A 172 7.01 5.55 18.56
CA ASN A 172 6.00 4.52 18.80
C ASN A 172 6.53 3.30 19.61
N GLU A 173 7.83 3.27 19.93
CA GLU A 173 8.50 2.14 20.58
C GLU A 173 7.94 1.79 21.97
N HIS A 174 7.44 2.79 22.69
CA HIS A 174 7.04 2.71 24.10
C HIS A 174 5.55 2.37 24.27
N LEU A 175 4.80 2.25 23.18
CA LEU A 175 3.36 2.06 23.25
C LEU A 175 3.03 0.64 23.70
N SER A 176 2.26 0.55 24.78
CA SER A 176 1.65 -0.68 25.26
C SER A 176 0.27 -0.86 24.60
N ASP A 177 -0.10 -2.11 24.33
CA ASP A 177 -1.28 -2.53 23.56
C ASP A 177 -1.23 -2.25 22.06
N MET A 178 -0.67 -3.24 21.35
CA MET A 178 -0.64 -3.39 19.90
C MET A 178 -1.13 -4.79 19.50
N SER A 179 -1.94 -5.44 20.34
CA SER A 179 -2.29 -6.87 20.19
C SER A 179 -3.02 -7.22 18.89
N ARG A 180 -3.68 -6.24 18.26
CA ARG A 180 -4.37 -6.36 16.96
C ARG A 180 -3.61 -5.74 15.79
N ILE A 181 -2.37 -5.31 16.00
CA ILE A 181 -1.53 -4.65 14.99
C ILE A 181 -0.27 -5.50 14.80
N ILE A 182 0.09 -5.77 13.55
CA ILE A 182 1.35 -6.45 13.26
C ILE A 182 2.46 -5.40 13.41
N VAL A 183 3.27 -5.52 14.46
CA VAL A 183 4.38 -4.60 14.71
C VAL A 183 5.69 -5.22 14.25
N VAL A 184 6.44 -4.48 13.45
CA VAL A 184 7.72 -4.92 12.89
C VAL A 184 8.80 -3.87 13.11
N ASP A 185 10.06 -4.28 13.19
CA ASP A 185 11.16 -3.36 13.50
C ASP A 185 11.78 -2.77 12.22
N GLU A 186 11.79 -3.53 11.13
CA GLU A 186 12.45 -3.13 9.89
C GLU A 186 11.72 -3.61 8.62
N TRP A 187 12.11 -3.06 7.47
CA TRP A 187 11.49 -3.34 6.18
C TRP A 187 11.57 -4.80 5.70
N PRO A 188 12.64 -5.57 5.96
CA PRO A 188 12.65 -7.00 5.68
C PRO A 188 11.49 -7.75 6.36
N ASP A 189 11.16 -7.40 7.60
CA ASP A 189 10.01 -7.98 8.32
C ASP A 189 8.68 -7.57 7.70
N VAL A 190 8.56 -6.31 7.22
CA VAL A 190 7.37 -5.87 6.45
C VAL A 190 7.16 -6.80 5.25
N PHE A 191 8.19 -7.08 4.47
CA PHE A 191 8.10 -7.98 3.32
C PHE A 191 7.62 -9.39 3.74
N LEU A 192 8.17 -9.94 4.82
CA LEU A 192 7.77 -11.25 5.34
C LEU A 192 6.30 -11.25 5.78
N CYS A 193 5.86 -10.23 6.51
CA CYS A 193 4.48 -10.07 6.97
C CYS A 193 3.51 -9.92 5.79
N VAL A 194 3.84 -9.09 4.80
CA VAL A 194 3.04 -8.97 3.57
C VAL A 194 2.93 -10.32 2.87
N GLY A 195 4.03 -11.08 2.72
CA GLY A 195 3.99 -12.41 2.15
C GLY A 195 3.11 -13.38 2.92
N ALA A 196 3.14 -13.33 4.26
CA ALA A 196 2.29 -14.15 5.12
C ALA A 196 0.80 -13.78 4.98
N LEU A 197 0.46 -12.50 5.00
CA LEU A 197 -0.90 -11.99 4.83
C LEU A 197 -1.46 -12.35 3.45
N ILE A 198 -0.66 -12.17 2.39
CA ILE A 198 -1.04 -12.58 1.04
C ILE A 198 -1.36 -14.08 1.01
N ASN A 199 -0.52 -14.91 1.61
CA ASN A 199 -0.77 -16.36 1.65
C ASN A 199 -2.01 -16.72 2.46
N ASP A 200 -2.33 -15.97 3.52
CA ASP A 200 -3.52 -16.21 4.33
C ASP A 200 -4.80 -15.77 3.61
N LEU A 201 -4.80 -14.57 3.02
CA LEU A 201 -5.89 -14.05 2.19
C LEU A 201 -6.13 -14.93 0.96
N THR A 202 -5.09 -15.56 0.42
CA THR A 202 -5.18 -16.44 -0.76
C THR A 202 -5.38 -17.92 -0.41
N ARG A 203 -5.46 -18.28 0.88
CA ARG A 203 -6.00 -19.60 1.28
C ARG A 203 -7.51 -19.68 1.03
N GLU A 204 -8.19 -18.55 0.92
CA GLU A 204 -9.61 -18.46 0.56
C GLU A 204 -9.86 -18.00 -0.89
N VAL A 205 -8.83 -17.71 -1.70
CA VAL A 205 -9.00 -17.17 -3.07
C VAL A 205 -8.15 -17.90 -4.12
N ILE A 206 -8.79 -18.12 -5.26
CA ILE A 206 -8.54 -19.10 -6.30
C ILE A 206 -7.12 -19.18 -6.86
N THR A 207 -6.65 -20.41 -6.99
CA THR A 207 -5.46 -20.72 -7.78
C THR A 207 -5.84 -20.59 -9.26
N ILE A 208 -5.29 -19.60 -9.95
CA ILE A 208 -5.29 -19.62 -11.42
C ILE A 208 -4.52 -20.88 -11.83
N LYS A 209 -5.21 -21.84 -12.43
CA LYS A 209 -4.63 -23.11 -12.85
C LYS A 209 -4.27 -23.00 -14.33
N ASP A 210 -3.12 -23.57 -14.69
CA ASP A 210 -2.80 -23.80 -16.10
C ASP A 210 -3.77 -24.88 -16.64
N PHE A 211 -4.87 -24.44 -17.22
CA PHE A 211 -5.79 -25.30 -17.95
C PHE A 211 -5.36 -25.36 -19.41
N SER A 212 -5.48 -26.54 -20.03
CA SER A 212 -5.59 -26.58 -21.49
C SER A 212 -6.87 -25.89 -21.93
N GLU A 213 -6.89 -25.35 -23.16
CA GLU A 213 -8.08 -24.72 -23.74
C GLU A 213 -9.33 -25.62 -23.66
N PHE A 214 -9.14 -26.93 -23.87
CA PHE A 214 -10.21 -27.92 -23.75
C PHE A 214 -10.75 -28.05 -22.32
N GLU A 215 -9.88 -28.11 -21.32
CA GLU A 215 -10.29 -28.21 -19.91
C GLU A 215 -11.00 -26.93 -19.43
N ALA A 216 -10.44 -25.77 -19.78
CA ALA A 216 -11.06 -24.48 -19.50
C ALA A 216 -12.46 -24.40 -20.13
N ARG A 217 -12.60 -24.83 -21.40
CA ARG A 217 -13.90 -24.85 -22.10
C ARG A 217 -14.92 -25.73 -21.40
N CYS A 218 -14.55 -26.95 -21.01
CA CYS A 218 -15.48 -27.84 -20.31
C CYS A 218 -15.94 -27.24 -18.98
N LEU A 219 -15.04 -26.63 -18.21
CA LEU A 219 -15.36 -26.00 -16.93
C LEU A 219 -16.30 -24.80 -17.10
N ILE A 220 -16.00 -23.95 -18.07
CA ILE A 220 -16.82 -22.77 -18.39
C ILE A 220 -18.22 -23.23 -18.83
N GLU A 221 -18.34 -24.20 -19.74
CA GLU A 221 -19.65 -24.73 -20.17
C GLU A 221 -20.46 -25.34 -19.00
N GLU A 222 -19.81 -26.02 -18.05
CA GLU A 222 -20.46 -26.59 -16.86
C GLU A 222 -20.95 -25.48 -15.92
N TYR A 223 -20.10 -24.47 -15.69
CA TYR A 223 -20.44 -23.30 -14.90
C TYR A 223 -21.68 -22.58 -15.43
N PHE A 224 -21.77 -22.35 -16.75
CA PHE A 224 -22.94 -21.72 -17.37
C PHE A 224 -24.23 -22.55 -17.25
N LYS A 225 -24.14 -23.88 -17.27
CA LYS A 225 -25.32 -24.77 -17.05
C LYS A 225 -25.86 -24.62 -15.64
N ILE A 226 -24.98 -24.50 -14.65
CA ILE A 226 -25.35 -24.33 -13.24
C ILE A 226 -25.98 -22.96 -13.00
N HIS A 227 -25.48 -21.92 -13.68
CA HIS A 227 -25.95 -20.54 -13.56
C HIS A 227 -27.07 -20.18 -14.56
N SER A 228 -27.79 -21.18 -15.08
CA SER A 228 -28.98 -21.01 -15.95
C SER A 228 -28.76 -20.13 -17.20
N GLY A 229 -27.53 -20.01 -17.69
CA GLY A 229 -27.21 -19.22 -18.89
C GLY A 229 -27.39 -17.70 -18.73
N GLU A 230 -27.23 -17.17 -17.51
CA GLU A 230 -27.11 -15.73 -17.27
C GLU A 230 -25.84 -15.14 -17.91
N ILE A 231 -25.81 -13.81 -18.07
CA ILE A 231 -24.64 -13.06 -18.56
C ILE A 231 -23.52 -13.25 -17.52
N VAL A 232 -22.43 -13.89 -17.91
CA VAL A 232 -21.27 -14.07 -17.02
C VAL A 232 -20.12 -13.26 -17.55
N ASP A 233 -19.71 -12.29 -16.74
CA ASP A 233 -18.50 -11.52 -16.90
C ASP A 233 -17.28 -12.45 -16.83
N PRO A 234 -16.37 -12.47 -17.82
CA PRO A 234 -15.16 -13.28 -17.78
C PRO A 234 -14.31 -13.09 -16.51
N SER A 235 -14.41 -11.93 -15.84
CA SER A 235 -13.78 -11.72 -14.53
C SER A 235 -14.34 -12.64 -13.45
N LEU A 236 -15.64 -12.96 -13.47
CA LEU A 236 -16.25 -13.96 -12.58
C LEU A 236 -15.75 -15.37 -12.88
N ILE A 237 -15.47 -15.69 -14.15
CA ILE A 237 -14.88 -16.98 -14.52
C ILE A 237 -13.46 -17.13 -13.95
N GLN A 238 -12.66 -16.07 -14.00
CA GLN A 238 -11.37 -16.04 -13.32
C GLN A 238 -11.53 -16.16 -11.80
N ASP A 239 -12.47 -15.40 -11.24
CA ASP A 239 -12.73 -15.29 -9.81
C ASP A 239 -13.51 -16.47 -9.21
N GLU A 240 -14.02 -17.42 -10.01
CA GLU A 240 -14.71 -18.61 -9.49
C GLU A 240 -14.05 -19.93 -9.95
N LEU A 241 -13.52 -19.97 -11.17
CA LEU A 241 -12.95 -21.18 -11.77
C LEU A 241 -11.42 -21.19 -11.83
N GLY A 242 -10.78 -20.02 -11.69
CA GLY A 242 -9.33 -19.89 -11.78
C GLY A 242 -8.80 -20.10 -13.20
N VAL A 243 -9.64 -19.82 -14.19
CA VAL A 243 -9.20 -19.74 -15.59
C VAL A 243 -8.55 -18.37 -15.80
N GLU A 244 -7.45 -18.34 -16.55
CA GLU A 244 -6.80 -17.08 -16.91
C GLU A 244 -7.77 -16.18 -17.70
N ILE A 245 -7.75 -14.86 -17.46
CA ILE A 245 -8.80 -13.95 -17.95
C ILE A 245 -8.81 -13.86 -19.48
N GLY A 246 -7.65 -13.86 -20.14
CA GLY A 246 -7.55 -13.89 -21.58
C GLY A 246 -8.18 -15.16 -22.17
N LEU A 247 -7.82 -16.32 -21.63
CA LEU A 247 -8.40 -17.61 -22.04
C LEU A 247 -9.91 -17.69 -21.76
N ALA A 248 -10.37 -17.12 -20.64
CA ALA A 248 -11.78 -17.05 -20.29
C ALA A 248 -12.56 -16.17 -21.28
N CYS A 249 -12.03 -15.01 -21.68
CA CYS A 249 -12.63 -14.14 -22.69
C CYS A 249 -12.78 -14.86 -24.03
N GLU A 250 -11.69 -15.46 -24.55
CA GLU A 250 -11.70 -16.16 -25.84
C GLU A 250 -12.77 -17.27 -25.87
N ILE A 251 -12.82 -18.09 -24.83
CA ILE A 251 -13.78 -19.20 -24.74
C ILE A 251 -15.22 -18.67 -24.59
N CYS A 252 -15.45 -17.63 -23.80
CA CYS A 252 -16.79 -17.06 -23.63
C CYS A 252 -17.33 -16.45 -24.94
N GLU A 253 -16.50 -15.74 -25.71
CA GLU A 253 -16.88 -15.19 -27.02
C GLU A 253 -17.26 -16.28 -28.03
N GLU A 254 -16.51 -17.39 -28.06
CA GLU A 254 -16.82 -18.52 -28.91
C GLU A 254 -18.10 -19.24 -28.50
N LEU A 255 -18.29 -19.49 -27.21
CA LEU A 255 -19.50 -20.12 -26.69
C LEU A 255 -20.74 -19.25 -26.92
N GLU A 256 -20.58 -17.91 -26.93
CA GLU A 256 -21.66 -16.98 -27.27
C GLU A 256 -22.01 -17.10 -28.76
N THR A 257 -21.01 -17.17 -29.62
CA THR A 257 -21.18 -17.38 -31.07
C THR A 257 -21.90 -18.70 -31.35
N ASP A 258 -21.60 -19.75 -30.59
CA ASP A 258 -22.26 -21.06 -30.65
C ASP A 258 -23.69 -21.08 -30.06
N GLY A 259 -24.16 -19.97 -29.47
CA GLY A 259 -25.46 -19.87 -28.81
C GLY A 259 -25.56 -20.67 -27.51
N LYS A 260 -24.42 -21.07 -26.93
CA LYS A 260 -24.34 -21.83 -25.67
C LYS A 260 -24.34 -20.93 -24.43
N VAL A 261 -23.95 -19.67 -24.57
CA VAL A 261 -23.98 -18.63 -23.51
C VAL A 261 -24.55 -17.32 -24.06
N ARG A 262 -24.93 -16.37 -23.20
CA ARG A 262 -25.49 -15.07 -23.61
C ARG A 262 -24.64 -13.92 -23.07
N GLY A 263 -24.08 -13.10 -23.96
CA GLY A 263 -23.48 -11.79 -23.67
C GLY A 263 -22.11 -11.83 -22.99
N VAL A 264 -21.07 -11.38 -23.70
CA VAL A 264 -19.84 -10.82 -23.10
C VAL A 264 -20.02 -9.29 -23.01
N GLN A 265 -19.84 -8.69 -21.83
CA GLN A 265 -19.79 -7.23 -21.66
C GLN A 265 -18.38 -6.77 -21.32
#